data_AF-M8A6U8-F1
#
_entry.id   AF-M8A6U8-F1
#
_cell.length_a   1.000
_cell.length_b   1.000
_cell.length_c   1.000
_cell.angle_alpha   90.00
_cell.angle_beta   90.00
_cell.angle_gamma   90.00
#
_symmetry.space_group_name_H-M   'P 1'
#
loop_
_entity.id
_entity.type
_entity.pdbx_description
1 polymer ?
#
loop_
_entity_poly.entity_id
_entity_poly.type
_entity_poly.pdbx_seq_one_letter_code
_entity_poly.pdbx_strand_id
1 'polypeptide(L)'
;MDHTEPRIALLCSFVWAGAGKQADLEKQVGVGGYGYPAMVALNVKKGAYAPLRSAFELAEITEFVKEAGRGGKGNLPLEGAPTVVESEPWDGKDGEVIEEDEFSLEELMADSSAPNDEL
;
A
#
# COMPACT_ATOMS: atom_id res chain seq x y z
N MET A 1 38.98 12.99 -18.24
CA MET A 1 38.49 12.64 -16.90
C MET A 1 37.07 12.16 -17.06
N ASP A 2 36.87 10.85 -17.01
CA ASP A 2 35.54 10.24 -17.09
C ASP A 2 34.93 10.27 -15.69
N HIS A 3 33.93 11.14 -15.49
CA HIS A 3 33.18 11.20 -14.23
C HIS A 3 32.19 10.04 -14.20
N THR A 4 32.67 8.85 -13.90
CA THR A 4 31.82 7.72 -13.54
C THR A 4 31.05 8.10 -12.28
N GLU A 5 29.77 8.48 -12.43
CA GLU A 5 28.87 8.69 -11.30
C GLU A 5 28.81 7.39 -10.48
N PRO A 6 28.82 7.47 -9.13
CA PRO A 6 28.68 6.29 -8.30
C PRO A 6 27.30 5.71 -8.55
N ARG A 7 27.24 4.58 -9.28
CA ARG A 7 26.04 3.74 -9.34
C ARG A 7 25.77 3.28 -7.92
N ILE A 8 24.80 3.93 -7.26
CA ILE A 8 24.30 3.51 -5.96
C ILE A 8 23.83 2.07 -6.12
N ALA A 9 24.59 1.12 -5.55
CA ALA A 9 24.17 -0.26 -5.47
C ALA A 9 22.97 -0.31 -4.49
N LEU A 10 21.77 -0.18 -5.04
CA LEU A 10 20.52 -0.44 -4.32
C LEU A 10 20.45 -1.96 -4.07
N LEU A 11 20.99 -2.40 -2.93
CA LEU A 11 20.82 -3.77 -2.40
C LEU A 11 19.39 -3.99 -1.85
N CYS A 12 18.39 -3.34 -2.44
CA CYS A 12 16.99 -3.48 -2.08
C CYS A 12 16.28 -4.28 -3.16
N SER A 13 15.63 -5.37 -2.74
CA SER A 13 14.71 -6.13 -3.58
C SER A 13 13.32 -5.54 -3.47
N PHE A 14 12.55 -5.58 -4.55
CA PHE A 14 11.17 -5.13 -4.60
C PHE A 14 10.26 -6.32 -4.87
N VAL A 15 9.11 -6.32 -4.23
CA VAL A 15 8.04 -7.32 -4.43
C VAL A 15 6.72 -6.56 -4.42
N TRP A 16 5.79 -6.99 -5.25
CA TRP A 16 4.39 -6.55 -5.21
C TRP A 16 3.52 -7.72 -4.76
N ALA A 17 2.44 -7.41 -4.06
CA ALA A 17 1.40 -8.35 -3.70
C ALA A 17 0.04 -7.68 -3.91
N GLY A 18 -0.95 -8.46 -4.35
CA GLY A 18 -2.32 -7.96 -4.43
C GLY A 18 -2.86 -7.57 -3.05
N ALA A 19 -3.67 -6.53 -3.00
CA ALA A 19 -4.36 -6.09 -1.79
C ALA A 19 -5.13 -7.26 -1.15
N GLY A 20 -4.96 -7.47 0.15
CA GLY A 20 -5.66 -8.51 0.91
C GLY A 20 -5.15 -9.93 0.69
N LYS A 21 -4.19 -10.16 -0.23
CA LYS A 21 -3.59 -11.49 -0.46
C LYS A 21 -2.59 -11.87 0.63
N GLN A 22 -2.16 -10.93 1.47
CA GLN A 22 -1.16 -11.11 2.52
C GLN A 22 -1.62 -10.48 3.85
N ALA A 23 -2.82 -10.85 4.32
CA ALA A 23 -3.49 -10.18 5.45
C ALA A 23 -2.64 -10.09 6.74
N ASP A 24 -1.92 -11.16 7.11
CA ASP A 24 -1.07 -11.15 8.31
C ASP A 24 0.11 -10.18 8.17
N LEU A 25 0.78 -10.19 7.01
CA LEU A 25 1.87 -9.27 6.70
C LEU A 25 1.35 -7.82 6.69
N GLU A 26 0.24 -7.57 6.00
CA GLU A 26 -0.39 -6.24 5.90
C GLU A 26 -0.72 -5.69 7.28
N LYS A 27 -1.33 -6.50 8.15
CA LYS A 27 -1.64 -6.11 9.53
C LYS A 27 -0.38 -5.76 10.34
N GLN A 28 0.69 -6.55 10.23
CA GLN A 28 1.94 -6.30 10.96
C GLN A 28 2.62 -4.98 10.57
N VAL A 29 2.47 -4.56 9.31
CA VAL A 29 3.06 -3.32 8.80
C VAL A 29 2.07 -2.15 8.72
N GLY A 30 0.86 -2.31 9.25
CA GLY A 30 -0.16 -1.27 9.31
C GLY A 30 -0.77 -0.90 7.95
N VAL A 31 -0.77 -1.82 6.99
CA VAL A 31 -1.43 -1.68 5.68
C VAL A 31 -2.86 -2.23 5.76
N GLY A 32 -3.79 -1.62 5.01
CA GLY A 32 -5.21 -1.98 4.98
C GLY A 32 -6.15 -0.94 5.60
N GLY A 33 -5.63 -0.01 6.40
CA GLY A 33 -6.41 1.10 6.98
C GLY A 33 -6.46 2.37 6.13
N TYR A 34 -5.42 2.63 5.33
CA TYR A 34 -5.26 3.87 4.53
C TYR A 34 -5.66 3.71 3.06
N GLY A 35 -6.12 2.52 2.66
CA GLY A 35 -6.38 2.19 1.27
C GLY A 35 -5.12 1.73 0.50
N TYR A 36 -5.34 1.35 -0.75
CA TYR A 36 -4.31 0.89 -1.69
C TYR A 36 -4.23 1.87 -2.88
N PRO A 37 -3.06 2.04 -3.53
CA PRO A 37 -1.80 1.34 -3.30
C PRO A 37 -1.05 1.81 -2.04
N ALA A 38 -0.36 0.88 -1.39
CA ALA A 38 0.46 1.14 -0.20
C ALA A 38 1.88 0.59 -0.41
N MET A 39 2.88 1.31 0.11
CA MET A 39 4.29 0.90 0.05
C MET A 39 4.90 0.87 1.44
N VAL A 40 5.68 -0.17 1.72
CA VAL A 40 6.41 -0.32 2.98
C VAL A 40 7.84 -0.76 2.70
N ALA A 41 8.81 -0.10 3.31
CA ALA A 41 10.18 -0.57 3.37
C ALA A 41 10.32 -1.54 4.55
N LEU A 42 10.75 -2.77 4.30
CA LEU A 42 10.84 -3.82 5.30
C LEU A 42 12.28 -4.30 5.48
N ASN A 43 12.73 -4.41 6.73
CA ASN A 43 14.00 -5.02 7.10
C ASN A 43 13.77 -6.10 8.16
N VAL A 44 13.48 -7.32 7.71
CA VAL A 44 13.22 -8.47 8.60
C VAL A 44 14.42 -8.78 9.50
N LYS A 45 15.65 -8.67 8.99
CA LYS A 45 16.87 -8.93 9.78
C LYS A 45 17.04 -7.94 10.94
N LYS A 46 16.63 -6.69 10.74
CA LYS A 46 16.66 -5.65 11.78
C LYS A 46 15.35 -5.56 12.58
N GLY A 47 14.33 -6.34 12.23
CA GLY A 47 13.01 -6.27 12.85
C GLY A 47 12.39 -4.87 12.76
N ALA A 48 12.52 -4.20 11.62
CA ALA A 48 12.04 -2.84 11.44
C ALA A 48 11.34 -2.65 10.10
N TYR A 49 10.35 -1.78 10.06
CA TYR A 49 9.68 -1.37 8.83
C TYR A 49 9.39 0.13 8.82
N ALA A 50 9.15 0.70 7.64
CA ALA A 50 8.72 2.07 7.49
C ALA A 50 7.63 2.13 6.41
N PRO A 51 6.39 2.56 6.72
CA PRO A 51 5.37 2.77 5.71
C PRO A 51 5.56 4.11 4.99
N LEU A 52 5.23 4.17 3.70
CA LEU A 52 5.06 5.42 2.98
C LEU A 52 3.82 6.13 3.53
N ARG A 53 4.00 7.33 4.09
CA ARG A 53 2.92 8.13 4.69
C ARG A 53 2.54 9.37 3.87
N SER A 54 3.11 9.51 2.67
CA SER A 54 2.81 10.58 1.73
C SER A 54 2.06 10.03 0.51
N ALA A 55 1.77 10.90 -0.46
CA ALA A 55 1.07 10.51 -1.68
C ALA A 55 1.86 9.44 -2.45
N PHE A 56 1.14 8.57 -3.15
CA PHE A 56 1.73 7.55 -4.02
C PHE A 56 2.15 8.18 -5.36
N GLU A 57 3.08 9.12 -5.30
CA GLU A 57 3.61 9.85 -6.47
C GLU A 57 5.09 9.54 -6.67
N LEU A 58 5.57 9.66 -7.92
CA LEU A 58 6.94 9.29 -8.29
C LEU A 58 8.00 10.01 -7.45
N ALA A 59 7.81 11.30 -7.18
CA ALA A 59 8.75 12.11 -6.39
C ALA A 59 8.83 11.59 -4.94
N GLU A 60 7.67 11.39 -4.32
CA GLU A 60 7.52 10.89 -2.95
C GLU A 60 8.11 9.48 -2.78
N ILE A 61 7.80 8.58 -3.71
CA ILE A 61 8.34 7.21 -3.73
C ILE A 61 9.86 7.24 -3.89
N THR A 62 10.38 8.10 -4.78
CA THR A 62 11.83 8.21 -5.02
C THR A 62 12.57 8.71 -3.77
N GLU A 63 12.04 9.72 -3.10
CA GLU A 63 12.57 10.24 -1.83
C GLU A 63 12.54 9.13 -0.76
N PHE A 64 11.40 8.47 -0.62
CA PHE A 64 11.18 7.41 0.36
C PHE A 64 12.15 6.24 0.20
N VAL A 65 12.35 5.73 -1.02
CA VAL A 65 13.28 4.61 -1.28
C VAL A 65 14.72 5.01 -0.97
N LYS A 66 15.13 6.25 -1.31
CA LYS A 66 16.47 6.77 -0.99
C LYS A 66 16.70 6.81 0.52
N GLU A 67 15.74 7.34 1.27
CA GLU A 67 15.84 7.44 2.73
C GLU A 67 15.80 6.05 3.38
N ALA A 68 14.90 5.17 2.96
CA ALA A 68 14.83 3.79 3.45
C ALA A 68 16.15 3.04 3.25
N GLY A 69 16.80 3.20 2.09
CA GLY A 69 18.10 2.60 1.80
C GLY A 69 19.25 3.08 2.69
N ARG A 70 19.14 4.29 3.26
CA ARG A 70 20.13 4.86 4.19
C ARG A 70 19.83 4.52 5.66
N GLY A 71 18.78 3.74 5.93
CA GLY A 71 18.30 3.48 7.29
C GLY A 71 17.48 4.64 7.84
N GLY A 72 16.58 5.16 6.99
CA GLY A 72 15.84 6.40 7.14
C GLY A 72 15.13 6.65 8.47
N LYS A 73 14.55 7.84 8.58
CA LYS A 73 13.83 8.28 9.78
C LYS A 73 12.42 7.67 9.80
N GLY A 74 11.93 7.33 10.99
CA GLY A 74 10.55 6.89 11.17
C GLY A 74 10.33 5.37 11.09
N ASN A 75 11.39 4.57 11.19
CA ASN A 75 11.25 3.12 11.31
C ASN A 75 10.49 2.73 12.58
N LEU A 76 9.55 1.81 12.41
CA LEU A 76 8.75 1.21 13.46
C LEU A 76 9.26 -0.22 13.74
N PRO A 77 9.13 -0.69 14.99
CA PRO A 77 9.49 -2.06 15.34
C PRO A 77 8.52 -3.04 14.67
N LEU A 78 9.06 -4.15 14.16
CA LEU A 78 8.30 -5.27 13.64
C LEU A 78 8.07 -6.28 14.76
N GLU A 79 6.81 -6.66 15.02
CA GLU A 79 6.47 -7.53 16.16
C GLU A 79 6.90 -8.99 16.00
N GLY A 80 7.28 -9.40 14.78
CA GLY A 80 7.76 -10.75 14.50
C GLY A 80 8.26 -10.90 13.05
N ALA A 81 8.79 -12.07 12.70
CA ALA A 81 9.09 -12.37 11.31
C ALA A 81 7.77 -12.58 10.55
N PRO A 82 7.48 -11.78 9.50
CA PRO A 82 6.23 -11.91 8.77
C PRO A 82 6.22 -13.22 8.00
N THR A 83 5.08 -13.89 8.01
CA THR A 83 4.83 -15.08 7.20
C THR A 83 4.23 -14.65 5.87
N VAL A 84 4.80 -15.14 4.78
CA VAL A 84 4.26 -14.95 3.43
C VAL A 84 3.47 -16.19 3.07
N VAL A 85 2.19 -16.04 2.77
CA VAL A 85 1.35 -17.14 2.29
C VAL A 85 1.53 -17.32 0.79
N GLU A 86 1.41 -18.56 0.30
CA GLU A 86 1.43 -18.83 -1.12
C GLU A 86 0.19 -18.21 -1.77
N SER A 87 0.41 -17.36 -2.77
CA SER A 87 -0.64 -16.74 -3.55
C SER A 87 -0.50 -17.14 -5.01
N GLU A 88 -1.63 -17.16 -5.72
CA GLU A 88 -1.62 -17.35 -7.17
C GLU A 88 -0.71 -16.30 -7.83
N PRO A 89 0.15 -16.71 -8.78
CA PRO A 89 0.99 -15.77 -9.51
C PRO A 89 0.11 -14.79 -10.28
N TRP A 90 0.52 -13.52 -10.31
CA TRP A 90 -0.17 -12.51 -11.09
C TRP A 90 -0.12 -12.88 -12.58
N ASP A 91 -1.25 -12.82 -13.25
CA ASP A 91 -1.41 -13.13 -14.68
C ASP A 91 -0.86 -12.03 -15.61
N GLY A 92 -0.39 -10.92 -15.03
CA GLY A 92 0.21 -9.80 -15.75
C GLY A 92 -0.78 -8.84 -16.40
N LYS A 93 -2.09 -9.00 -16.11
CA LYS A 93 -3.13 -8.09 -16.59
C LYS A 93 -3.55 -7.14 -15.48
N ASP A 94 -4.07 -5.98 -15.87
CA ASP A 94 -4.76 -5.11 -14.92
C ASP A 94 -5.95 -5.88 -14.30
N GLY A 95 -6.23 -5.58 -13.03
CA GLY A 95 -7.44 -6.11 -12.39
C GLY A 95 -8.66 -5.69 -13.20
N GLU A 96 -9.64 -6.58 -13.36
CA GLU A 96 -10.89 -6.21 -14.02
C GLU A 96 -11.48 -5.01 -13.27
N VAL A 97 -11.86 -3.98 -14.03
CA VAL A 97 -12.64 -2.86 -13.46
C VAL A 97 -13.93 -3.49 -12.99
N ILE A 98 -14.06 -3.64 -11.68
CA ILE A 98 -15.35 -3.92 -11.07
C ILE A 98 -16.16 -2.69 -11.42
N GLU A 99 -17.10 -2.81 -12.35
CA GLU A 99 -18.11 -1.79 -12.55
C GLU A 99 -18.78 -1.60 -11.20
N GLU A 100 -18.50 -0.48 -10.53
CA GLU A 100 -19.28 -0.10 -9.37
C GLU A 100 -20.70 0.05 -9.89
N ASP A 101 -21.62 -0.82 -9.43
CA ASP A 101 -23.04 -0.68 -9.72
C ASP A 101 -23.39 0.79 -9.48
N GLU A 102 -23.74 1.51 -10.55
CA GLU A 102 -24.05 2.93 -10.47
C GLU A 102 -25.18 3.10 -9.45
N PHE A 103 -24.83 3.53 -8.24
CA PHE A 103 -25.81 3.86 -7.21
C PHE A 103 -26.74 4.91 -7.79
N SER A 104 -27.96 4.50 -8.11
CA SER A 104 -28.93 5.39 -8.73
C SER A 104 -29.32 6.46 -7.72
N LEU A 105 -29.19 7.73 -8.11
CA LEU A 105 -29.61 8.88 -7.29
C LEU A 105 -31.08 8.76 -6.82
N GLU A 106 -31.91 8.06 -7.59
CA GLU A 106 -33.30 7.75 -7.21
C GLU A 106 -33.40 6.90 -5.93
N GLU A 107 -32.51 5.92 -5.73
CA GLU A 107 -32.50 5.09 -4.50
C GLU A 107 -32.09 5.91 -3.28
N LEU A 108 -31.12 6.82 -3.45
CA LEU A 108 -30.68 7.75 -2.40
C LEU A 108 -31.77 8.78 -2.03
N MET A 109 -32.57 9.23 -3.01
CA MET A 109 -33.65 10.19 -2.78
C MET A 109 -34.96 9.53 -2.32
N ALA A 110 -35.16 8.24 -2.59
CA ALA A 110 -36.35 7.51 -2.16
C ALA A 110 -36.43 7.37 -0.63
N ASP A 111 -35.28 7.34 0.06
CA ASP A 111 -35.21 7.19 1.52
C ASP A 111 -35.47 8.50 2.30
N SER A 112 -35.56 9.66 1.62
CA SER A 112 -35.82 10.96 2.25
C SER A 112 -37.28 11.42 2.21
N SER A 113 -38.20 10.57 1.74
CA SER A 113 -39.64 10.86 1.72
C SER A 113 -40.42 9.96 2.68
N ALA A 114 -40.17 10.11 3.99
CA ALA A 114 -41.22 9.80 4.95
C ALA A 114 -42.35 10.84 4.74
N PRO A 115 -43.60 10.43 4.43
CA PRO A 115 -44.71 11.36 4.43
C PRO A 115 -44.88 11.80 5.88
N ASN A 116 -44.65 13.08 6.13
CA ASN A 116 -44.90 13.70 7.43
C ASN A 116 -46.42 13.75 7.62
N ASP A 117 -46.99 12.65 8.09
CA ASP A 117 -48.39 12.50 8.48
C ASP A 117 -48.51 12.82 9.97
N GLU A 118 -48.71 14.10 10.31
CA GLU A 118 -49.19 14.50 11.64
C GLU A 118 -50.17 15.69 11.52
N LEU A 119 -51.46 15.34 11.72
CA LEU A 119 -52.55 16.03 12.44
C LEU A 119 -52.64 17.57 12.45
#